data_AF-A0A3B0YCH1-F1
#
_entry.id   AF-A0A3B0YCH1-F1
#
_cell.length_a   1.000
_cell.length_b   1.000
_cell.length_c   1.000
_cell.angle_alpha   90.00
_cell.angle_beta   90.00
_cell.angle_gamma   90.00
#
_symmetry.space_group_name_H-M   'P 1'
#
loop_
_entity.id
_entity.type
_entity.pdbx_description
1 polymer ?
#
loop_
_entity_poly.entity_id
_entity_poly.type
_entity_poly.pdbx_seq_one_letter_code
_entity_poly.pdbx_strand_id
1 'polypeptide(L)'
;MNRFTKSLLIIALLFSGSIAVHANKLPENVFKKYTISANSSPALHKIVREAAQSTHKSPRKARLLILKVFEKLHNGASIDKYDYLWTQYSLLKSSYETNSGNFGPGTKADFIKIAKNVLAYLKTQNVGEWKFTELGGFQMEVYRFAGNGLAWNLMDENNVSQKILQNALTLVIETERFIRGKQDFYIKDTKVRILLKLKRKNEAYKIVKTILAKIPTFADFQDFKKNKEYQEWNKTQ
;
A
#
# COMPACT_ATOMS: atom_id res chain seq x y z
N MET A 1 -30.50 52.50 48.98
CA MET A 1 -30.99 51.10 48.94
C MET A 1 -30.02 50.29 48.08
N ASN A 2 -28.92 49.76 48.63
CA ASN A 2 -28.77 48.38 49.19
C ASN A 2 -29.46 47.33 48.30
N ARG A 3 -28.80 46.34 47.68
CA ARG A 3 -27.78 45.35 48.16
C ARG A 3 -27.02 44.78 46.91
N PHE A 4 -25.68 44.71 46.77
CA PHE A 4 -24.68 43.73 47.31
C PHE A 4 -25.28 42.33 47.56
N THR A 5 -24.87 41.17 47.03
CA THR A 5 -23.57 40.55 46.70
C THR A 5 -23.89 39.18 46.06
N LYS A 6 -23.05 38.68 45.14
CA LYS A 6 -22.27 37.43 45.27
C LYS A 6 -21.79 36.92 43.91
N SER A 7 -20.46 36.90 43.80
CA SER A 7 -19.66 36.19 42.82
C SER A 7 -20.07 34.73 42.69
N LEU A 8 -20.08 34.20 41.46
CA LEU A 8 -19.57 32.85 41.21
C LEU A 8 -18.85 32.82 39.86
N LEU A 9 -17.53 32.74 39.99
CA LEU A 9 -16.57 32.36 38.98
C LEU A 9 -16.83 30.89 38.63
N ILE A 10 -17.25 30.57 37.40
CA ILE A 10 -17.06 29.22 36.85
C ILE A 10 -16.35 29.35 35.51
N ILE A 11 -15.09 28.94 35.58
CA ILE A 11 -14.17 28.68 34.49
C ILE A 11 -14.82 27.62 33.58
N ALA A 12 -15.40 28.03 32.46
CA ALA A 12 -15.70 27.10 31.38
C ALA A 12 -14.41 26.85 30.60
N LEU A 13 -13.75 25.77 30.99
CA LEU A 13 -12.54 25.23 30.38
C LEU A 13 -12.64 25.18 28.85
N LEU A 14 -11.66 25.84 28.24
CA LEU A 14 -11.17 25.58 26.89
C LEU A 14 -10.80 24.09 26.78
N PHE A 15 -11.74 23.27 26.31
CA PHE A 15 -11.42 22.00 25.66
C PHE A 15 -11.66 22.13 24.16
N SER A 16 -11.06 23.15 23.54
CA SER A 16 -10.53 23.01 22.18
C SER A 16 -9.30 22.10 22.29
N GLY A 17 -9.55 20.82 22.59
CA GLY A 17 -8.56 19.77 22.55
C GLY A 17 -8.01 19.73 21.14
N SER A 18 -6.75 20.16 21.00
CA SER A 18 -5.94 20.07 19.81
C SER A 18 -6.04 18.67 19.18
N ILE A 19 -6.97 18.48 18.24
CA ILE A 19 -6.84 17.44 17.21
C ILE A 19 -5.99 18.05 16.10
N ALA A 20 -4.81 18.53 16.48
CA ALA A 20 -3.79 19.04 15.60
C ALA A 20 -2.64 18.03 15.62
N VAL A 21 -2.55 17.27 14.53
CA VAL A 21 -1.29 16.85 13.92
C VAL A 21 -0.31 16.16 14.87
N HIS A 22 -0.72 15.03 15.45
CA HIS A 22 0.23 13.96 15.69
C HIS A 22 0.02 12.94 14.58
N ALA A 23 1.01 12.84 13.68
CA ALA A 23 1.05 11.76 12.72
C ALA A 23 0.97 10.45 13.52
N ASN A 24 -0.18 9.75 13.43
CA ASN A 24 -0.46 8.55 14.21
C ASN A 24 0.51 7.45 13.78
N LYS A 25 1.67 7.40 14.45
CA LYS A 25 2.61 6.29 14.40
C LYS A 25 1.80 5.01 14.60
N LEU A 26 1.92 4.08 13.65
CA LEU A 26 1.24 2.79 13.77
C LEU A 26 1.67 2.11 15.09
N PRO A 27 0.71 1.60 15.87
CA PRO A 27 1.05 0.90 17.10
C PRO A 27 1.84 -0.37 16.77
N GLU A 28 2.76 -0.76 17.65
CA GLU A 28 3.70 -1.85 17.37
C GLU A 28 3.03 -3.21 17.16
N ASN A 29 1.84 -3.40 17.75
CA ASN A 29 1.03 -4.60 17.60
C ASN A 29 0.67 -4.89 16.12
N VAL A 30 0.52 -3.86 15.27
CA VAL A 30 0.27 -4.00 13.82
C VAL A 30 1.31 -4.90 13.13
N PHE A 31 2.52 -4.94 13.66
CA PHE A 31 3.65 -5.66 13.07
C PHE A 31 3.98 -6.97 13.78
N LYS A 32 3.19 -7.35 14.79
CA LYS A 32 3.33 -8.66 15.46
C LYS A 32 2.82 -9.78 14.55
N LYS A 33 3.40 -10.97 14.73
CA LYS A 33 2.85 -12.20 14.15
C LYS A 33 1.67 -12.63 15.02
N TYR A 34 0.55 -12.94 14.37
CA TYR A 34 -0.65 -13.45 15.03
C TYR A 34 -0.91 -14.90 14.62
N THR A 35 -1.38 -15.70 15.55
CA THR A 35 -1.78 -17.09 15.28
C THR A 35 -3.04 -17.09 14.43
N ILE A 36 -2.96 -17.71 13.25
CA ILE A 36 -4.11 -17.89 12.37
C ILE A 36 -4.92 -19.08 12.86
N SER A 37 -6.21 -18.85 13.07
CA SER A 37 -7.19 -19.85 13.51
C SER A 37 -8.04 -20.34 12.33
N ALA A 38 -8.85 -21.39 12.57
CA ALA A 38 -9.79 -21.87 11.57
C ALA A 38 -10.88 -20.84 11.25
N ASN A 39 -11.32 -20.08 12.26
CA ASN A 39 -12.41 -19.10 12.14
C ASN A 39 -12.10 -17.83 12.94
N SER A 40 -12.37 -16.67 12.33
CA SER A 40 -12.43 -15.42 13.07
C SER A 40 -13.55 -15.43 14.10
N SER A 41 -13.33 -14.77 15.24
CA SER A 41 -14.42 -14.46 16.15
C SER A 41 -15.48 -13.59 15.44
N PRO A 42 -16.80 -13.79 15.64
CA PRO A 42 -17.84 -13.08 14.89
C PRO A 42 -17.74 -11.55 14.98
N ALA A 43 -17.37 -11.04 16.16
CA ALA A 43 -17.17 -9.62 16.39
C ALA A 43 -15.99 -9.06 15.59
N LEU A 44 -14.90 -9.82 15.46
CA LEU A 44 -13.73 -9.41 14.69
C LEU A 44 -14.03 -9.46 13.19
N HIS A 45 -14.66 -10.54 12.72
CA HIS A 45 -15.06 -10.68 11.31
C HIS A 45 -15.92 -9.50 10.84
N LYS A 46 -16.89 -9.07 11.66
CA LYS A 46 -17.73 -7.90 11.36
C LYS A 46 -16.92 -6.63 11.13
N ILE A 47 -15.90 -6.39 11.98
CA ILE A 47 -15.04 -5.19 11.87
C ILE A 47 -14.19 -5.28 10.60
N VAL A 48 -13.61 -6.45 10.30
CA VAL A 48 -12.80 -6.66 9.09
C VAL A 48 -13.63 -6.42 7.83
N ARG A 49 -14.85 -6.95 7.77
CA ARG A 49 -15.77 -6.75 6.65
C ARG A 49 -16.13 -5.27 6.46
N GLU A 50 -16.41 -4.55 7.55
CA GLU A 50 -16.69 -3.11 7.50
C GLU A 50 -15.46 -2.30 7.04
N ALA A 51 -14.27 -2.68 7.50
CA ALA A 51 -13.02 -2.07 7.08
C ALA A 51 -12.78 -2.27 5.57
N ALA A 52 -12.95 -3.50 5.07
CA ALA A 52 -12.81 -3.84 3.66
C ALA A 52 -13.75 -3.01 2.77
N GLN A 53 -15.02 -2.86 3.16
CA GLN A 53 -16.00 -2.02 2.45
C GLN A 53 -15.63 -0.53 2.46
N SER A 54 -14.95 -0.08 3.52
CA SER A 54 -14.51 1.31 3.69
C SER A 54 -13.21 1.62 2.95
N THR A 55 -12.39 0.62 2.59
CA THR A 55 -11.04 0.80 2.04
C THR A 55 -10.97 1.73 0.83
N HIS A 56 -11.98 1.74 -0.04
CA HIS A 56 -12.02 2.63 -1.22
C HIS A 56 -12.84 3.89 -1.01
N LYS A 57 -13.86 3.83 -0.14
CA LYS A 57 -14.81 4.93 0.07
C LYS A 57 -14.35 5.92 1.14
N SER A 58 -13.65 5.42 2.15
CA SER A 58 -13.16 6.20 3.28
C SER A 58 -11.90 5.54 3.87
N PRO A 59 -10.71 5.78 3.27
CA PRO A 59 -9.44 5.24 3.76
C PRO A 59 -9.17 5.54 5.24
N ARG A 60 -9.57 6.73 5.73
CA ARG A 60 -9.46 7.11 7.15
C ARG A 60 -10.30 6.19 8.05
N LYS A 61 -11.57 5.96 7.68
CA LYS A 61 -12.45 5.04 8.41
C LYS A 61 -11.90 3.61 8.39
N ALA A 62 -11.45 3.14 7.23
CA ALA A 62 -10.84 1.82 7.10
C ALA A 62 -9.65 1.65 8.05
N ARG A 63 -8.72 2.63 8.07
CA ARG A 63 -7.56 2.58 8.98
C ARG A 63 -7.99 2.50 10.45
N LEU A 64 -8.94 3.31 10.88
CA LEU A 64 -9.44 3.29 12.26
C LEU A 64 -10.05 1.93 12.65
N LEU A 65 -10.84 1.32 11.75
CA LEU A 65 -11.39 -0.01 11.97
C LEU A 65 -10.30 -1.08 12.05
N ILE A 66 -9.28 -1.00 11.18
CA ILE A 66 -8.16 -1.93 11.22
C ILE A 66 -7.35 -1.82 12.51
N LEU A 67 -7.14 -0.61 13.04
CA LEU A 67 -6.48 -0.45 14.34
C LEU A 67 -7.26 -1.16 15.47
N LYS A 68 -8.60 -1.11 15.43
CA LYS A 68 -9.45 -1.89 16.37
C LYS A 68 -9.32 -3.40 16.17
N VAL A 69 -9.11 -3.88 14.95
CA VAL A 69 -8.82 -5.31 14.70
C VAL A 69 -7.53 -5.71 15.42
N PHE A 70 -6.45 -4.96 15.23
CA PHE A 70 -5.16 -5.27 15.88
C PHE A 70 -5.20 -5.18 17.41
N GLU A 71 -5.99 -4.26 17.97
CA GLU A 71 -6.27 -4.20 19.40
C GLU A 71 -6.97 -5.48 19.89
N LYS A 72 -8.02 -5.93 19.20
CA LYS A 72 -8.71 -7.18 19.55
C LYS A 72 -7.81 -8.40 19.43
N LEU A 73 -6.99 -8.47 18.39
CA LEU A 73 -6.01 -9.55 18.23
C LEU A 73 -4.98 -9.54 19.36
N HIS A 74 -4.53 -8.36 19.78
CA HIS A 74 -3.62 -8.22 20.92
C HIS A 74 -4.25 -8.76 22.21
N ASN A 75 -5.57 -8.59 22.37
CA ASN A 75 -6.37 -9.07 23.49
C ASN A 75 -6.89 -10.52 23.31
N GLY A 76 -6.29 -11.31 22.41
CA GLY A 76 -6.56 -12.74 22.29
C GLY A 76 -7.72 -13.13 21.36
N ALA A 77 -8.30 -12.20 20.59
CA ALA A 77 -9.31 -12.56 19.60
C ALA A 77 -8.72 -13.46 18.50
N SER A 78 -9.50 -14.46 18.06
CA SER A 78 -9.13 -15.32 16.93
C SER A 78 -9.42 -14.65 15.59
N ILE A 79 -8.57 -14.92 14.60
CA ILE A 79 -8.72 -14.46 13.21
C ILE A 79 -8.35 -15.59 12.25
N ASP A 80 -9.12 -15.74 11.18
CA ASP A 80 -8.80 -16.67 10.10
C ASP A 80 -7.87 -16.05 9.04
N LYS A 81 -7.46 -16.87 8.09
CA LYS A 81 -6.52 -16.48 7.03
C LYS A 81 -7.09 -15.39 6.12
N TYR A 82 -8.37 -15.45 5.81
CA TYR A 82 -9.02 -14.53 4.87
C TYR A 82 -9.17 -13.15 5.50
N ASP A 83 -9.67 -13.09 6.73
CA ASP A 83 -9.83 -11.85 7.48
C ASP A 83 -8.49 -11.20 7.83
N TYR A 84 -7.48 -12.00 8.15
CA TYR A 84 -6.14 -11.46 8.38
C TYR A 84 -5.56 -10.84 7.10
N LEU A 85 -5.75 -11.50 5.95
CA LEU A 85 -5.31 -10.95 4.67
C LEU A 85 -6.04 -9.65 4.31
N TRP A 86 -7.35 -9.57 4.54
CA TRP A 86 -8.13 -8.33 4.38
C TRP A 86 -7.68 -7.23 5.32
N THR A 87 -7.33 -7.57 6.56
CA THR A 87 -6.80 -6.63 7.55
C THR A 87 -5.52 -5.98 7.04
N GLN A 88 -4.59 -6.81 6.55
CA GLN A 88 -3.32 -6.37 5.99
C GLN A 88 -3.50 -5.55 4.70
N TYR A 89 -4.34 -6.02 3.77
CA TYR A 89 -4.61 -5.31 2.51
C TYR A 89 -5.28 -3.97 2.74
N SER A 90 -6.27 -3.90 3.63
CA SER A 90 -6.97 -2.65 3.96
C SER A 90 -6.05 -1.66 4.65
N LEU A 91 -5.14 -2.12 5.52
CA LEU A 91 -4.13 -1.25 6.12
C LEU A 91 -3.17 -0.67 5.07
N LEU A 92 -2.68 -1.52 4.18
CA LEU A 92 -1.76 -1.13 3.12
C LEU A 92 -2.40 -0.13 2.17
N LYS A 93 -3.62 -0.43 1.70
CA LYS A 93 -4.36 0.40 0.75
C LYS A 93 -4.91 1.67 1.37
N SER A 94 -5.32 1.65 2.64
CA SER A 94 -5.69 2.90 3.35
C SER A 94 -4.49 3.80 3.61
N SER A 95 -3.27 3.28 3.60
CA SER A 95 -2.05 4.10 3.75
C SER A 95 -1.63 4.79 2.45
N TYR A 96 -2.30 4.52 1.33
CA TYR A 96 -1.94 5.01 -0.01
C TYR A 96 -3.18 5.59 -0.71
N GLU A 97 -3.21 6.88 -1.03
CA GLU A 97 -4.29 7.43 -1.87
C GLU A 97 -3.95 7.17 -3.34
N THR A 98 -4.71 6.28 -3.95
CA THR A 98 -4.38 5.69 -5.26
C THR A 98 -4.42 6.67 -6.44
N ASN A 99 -4.74 7.97 -6.25
CA ASN A 99 -4.94 8.92 -7.34
C ASN A 99 -4.25 10.30 -7.16
N SER A 100 -3.53 10.53 -6.07
CA SER A 100 -2.96 11.86 -5.76
C SER A 100 -1.44 11.83 -5.53
N GLY A 101 -0.83 10.64 -5.47
CA GLY A 101 0.54 10.49 -4.95
C GLY A 101 0.66 10.80 -3.45
N ASN A 102 -0.47 11.07 -2.77
CA ASN A 102 -0.49 11.33 -1.34
C ASN A 102 -0.65 10.02 -0.56
N PHE A 103 -0.01 9.95 0.59
CA PHE A 103 -0.34 8.96 1.60
C PHE A 103 -1.58 9.49 2.32
N GLY A 104 -2.64 8.70 2.44
CA GLY A 104 -3.90 9.18 3.04
C GLY A 104 -3.75 9.48 4.53
N PRO A 105 -4.35 8.71 5.45
CA PRO A 105 -4.02 8.82 6.88
C PRO A 105 -2.62 8.28 7.26
N GLY A 106 -1.79 7.83 6.32
CA GLY A 106 -0.48 7.22 6.58
C GLY A 106 0.69 8.07 6.08
N THR A 107 1.91 7.54 6.21
CA THR A 107 3.14 8.11 5.63
C THR A 107 3.80 7.16 4.64
N LYS A 108 4.77 7.65 3.85
CA LYS A 108 5.64 6.80 3.03
C LYS A 108 6.33 5.71 3.84
N ALA A 109 6.87 6.08 5.01
CA ALA A 109 7.53 5.16 5.91
C ALA A 109 6.58 4.08 6.44
N ASP A 110 5.34 4.45 6.80
CA ASP A 110 4.30 3.50 7.19
C ASP A 110 4.02 2.52 6.06
N PHE A 111 3.79 3.02 4.84
CA PHE A 111 3.50 2.18 3.68
C PHE A 111 4.62 1.19 3.43
N ILE A 112 5.88 1.64 3.41
CA ILE A 112 7.05 0.77 3.23
C ILE A 112 7.10 -0.31 4.31
N LYS A 113 6.89 0.06 5.58
CA LYS A 113 6.93 -0.88 6.70
C LYS A 113 5.79 -1.90 6.61
N ILE A 114 4.57 -1.47 6.31
CA ILE A 114 3.42 -2.36 6.10
C ILE A 114 3.69 -3.29 4.93
N ALA A 115 4.07 -2.77 3.76
CA ALA A 115 4.29 -3.57 2.55
C ALA A 115 5.35 -4.66 2.77
N LYS A 116 6.46 -4.34 3.45
CA LYS A 116 7.49 -5.34 3.83
C LYS A 116 6.92 -6.45 4.69
N ASN A 117 6.10 -6.12 5.69
CA ASN A 117 5.50 -7.12 6.57
C ASN A 117 4.45 -7.97 5.86
N VAL A 118 3.64 -7.36 5.00
CA VAL A 118 2.66 -8.08 4.15
C VAL A 118 3.36 -9.06 3.22
N LEU A 119 4.43 -8.63 2.54
CA LEU A 119 5.20 -9.51 1.65
C LEU A 119 5.90 -10.63 2.43
N ALA A 120 6.45 -10.35 3.61
CA ALA A 120 7.05 -11.36 4.47
C ALA A 120 6.02 -12.41 4.91
N TYR A 121 4.82 -11.98 5.31
CA TYR A 121 3.71 -12.89 5.62
C TYR A 121 3.30 -13.72 4.41
N LEU A 122 3.09 -13.10 3.26
CA LEU A 122 2.68 -13.79 2.04
C LEU A 122 3.73 -14.85 1.62
N LYS A 123 5.02 -14.57 1.78
CA LYS A 123 6.09 -15.57 1.51
C LYS A 123 6.00 -16.81 2.40
N THR A 124 5.45 -16.72 3.62
CA THR A 124 5.22 -17.92 4.47
C THR A 124 3.96 -18.70 4.13
N GLN A 125 3.10 -18.16 3.27
CA GLN A 125 1.79 -18.73 2.93
C GLN A 125 1.78 -19.49 1.60
N ASN A 126 2.96 -19.78 1.01
CA ASN A 126 3.12 -20.41 -0.31
C ASN A 126 2.22 -19.76 -1.39
N VAL A 127 2.30 -18.43 -1.53
CA VAL A 127 1.49 -17.69 -2.52
C VAL A 127 1.71 -18.27 -3.91
N GLY A 128 0.60 -18.61 -4.57
CA GLY A 128 0.60 -19.14 -5.94
C GLY A 128 0.28 -20.64 -6.05
N GLU A 129 0.39 -21.41 -4.96
CA GLU A 129 -0.05 -22.83 -4.96
C GLU A 129 -1.54 -22.98 -5.27
N TRP A 130 -2.35 -21.98 -4.93
CA TRP A 130 -3.82 -22.05 -5.00
C TRP A 130 -4.45 -20.94 -5.84
N LYS A 131 -3.77 -20.49 -6.90
CA LYS A 131 -4.19 -19.37 -7.76
C LYS A 131 -5.60 -19.49 -8.37
N PHE A 132 -6.19 -20.68 -8.35
CA PHE A 132 -7.52 -20.99 -8.87
C PHE A 132 -8.65 -20.82 -7.84
N THR A 133 -8.32 -20.49 -6.58
CA THR A 133 -9.30 -20.20 -5.53
C THR A 133 -9.50 -18.69 -5.40
N GLU A 134 -10.64 -18.23 -4.87
CA GLU A 134 -10.87 -16.81 -4.56
C GLU A 134 -9.80 -16.26 -3.60
N LEU A 135 -9.44 -17.04 -2.58
CA LEU A 135 -8.38 -16.67 -1.63
C LEU A 135 -7.02 -16.55 -2.33
N GLY A 136 -6.68 -17.49 -3.22
CA GLY A 136 -5.42 -17.43 -3.97
C GLY A 136 -5.37 -16.26 -4.96
N GLY A 137 -6.49 -15.98 -5.64
CA GLY A 137 -6.66 -14.77 -6.45
C GLY A 137 -6.44 -13.50 -5.63
N PHE A 138 -7.05 -13.43 -4.44
CA PHE A 138 -6.88 -12.30 -3.54
C PHE A 138 -5.44 -12.18 -3.01
N GLN A 139 -4.78 -13.29 -2.64
CA GLN A 139 -3.36 -13.29 -2.25
C GLN A 139 -2.45 -12.70 -3.33
N MET A 140 -2.69 -13.04 -4.61
CA MET A 140 -1.93 -12.47 -5.73
C MET A 140 -2.18 -10.96 -5.88
N GLU A 141 -3.41 -10.48 -5.68
CA GLU A 141 -3.72 -9.05 -5.68
C GLU A 141 -3.02 -8.31 -4.53
N VAL A 142 -3.01 -8.88 -3.32
CA VAL A 142 -2.29 -8.29 -2.19
C VAL A 142 -0.78 -8.27 -2.47
N TYR A 143 -0.23 -9.37 -3.01
CA TYR A 143 1.19 -9.46 -3.37
C TYR A 143 1.55 -8.42 -4.42
N ARG A 144 0.73 -8.28 -5.46
CA ARG A 144 0.88 -7.27 -6.51
C ARG A 144 0.92 -5.87 -5.91
N PHE A 145 -0.08 -5.50 -5.12
CA PHE A 145 -0.23 -4.15 -4.60
C PHE A 145 0.94 -3.81 -3.66
N ALA A 146 1.31 -4.73 -2.76
CA ALA A 146 2.43 -4.57 -1.85
C ALA A 146 3.78 -4.52 -2.57
N GLY A 147 4.02 -5.44 -3.50
CA GLY A 147 5.28 -5.56 -4.23
C GLY A 147 5.54 -4.38 -5.15
N ASN A 148 4.56 -4.02 -5.99
CA ASN A 148 4.68 -2.88 -6.89
C ASN A 148 4.79 -1.57 -6.12
N GLY A 149 3.93 -1.36 -5.12
CA GLY A 149 3.96 -0.15 -4.31
C GLY A 149 5.26 0.00 -3.53
N LEU A 150 5.79 -1.09 -2.95
CA LEU A 150 7.07 -1.03 -2.23
C LEU A 150 8.22 -0.68 -3.18
N ALA A 151 8.28 -1.33 -4.35
CA ALA A 151 9.32 -1.03 -5.33
C ALA A 151 9.27 0.43 -5.81
N TRP A 152 8.07 0.96 -6.09
CA TRP A 152 7.87 2.37 -6.43
C TRP A 152 8.43 3.27 -5.34
N ASN A 153 8.01 3.06 -4.10
CA ASN A 153 8.43 3.90 -2.98
C ASN A 153 9.94 3.82 -2.68
N LEU A 154 10.57 2.67 -2.93
CA LEU A 154 12.02 2.52 -2.78
C LEU A 154 12.83 3.28 -3.84
N MET A 155 12.27 3.48 -5.05
CA MET A 155 12.94 4.21 -6.12
C MET A 155 12.62 5.71 -6.16
N ASP A 156 11.55 6.14 -5.49
CA ASP A 156 10.94 7.48 -5.58
C ASP A 156 11.71 8.59 -4.83
N GLU A 157 12.99 8.38 -4.51
CA GLU A 157 13.83 9.41 -3.89
C GLU A 157 14.86 9.91 -4.89
N ASN A 158 15.31 11.14 -4.67
CA ASN A 158 16.49 11.67 -5.35
C ASN A 158 17.73 11.01 -4.73
N ASN A 159 18.68 10.60 -5.56
CA ASN A 159 19.94 9.96 -5.14
C ASN A 159 19.78 8.60 -4.41
N VAL A 160 18.79 7.79 -4.79
CA VAL A 160 18.66 6.40 -4.31
C VAL A 160 19.90 5.60 -4.68
N SER A 161 20.49 4.92 -3.69
CA SER A 161 21.67 4.07 -3.93
C SER A 161 21.40 2.97 -4.96
N GLN A 162 22.43 2.60 -5.72
CA GLN A 162 22.34 1.52 -6.71
C GLN A 162 21.87 0.19 -6.07
N LYS A 163 22.29 -0.10 -4.84
CA LYS A 163 21.84 -1.29 -4.08
C LYS A 163 20.33 -1.29 -3.85
N ILE A 164 19.74 -0.15 -3.46
CA ILE A 164 18.28 -0.05 -3.25
C ILE A 164 17.54 -0.22 -4.58
N LEU A 165 18.04 0.39 -5.67
CA LEU A 165 17.44 0.23 -7.00
C LEU A 165 17.48 -1.23 -7.49
N GLN A 166 18.59 -1.95 -7.27
CA GLN A 166 18.68 -3.37 -7.61
C GLN A 166 17.70 -4.21 -6.77
N ASN A 167 17.58 -3.93 -5.47
CA ASN A 167 16.60 -4.61 -4.61
C ASN A 167 15.15 -4.35 -5.08
N ALA A 168 14.84 -3.10 -5.46
CA ALA A 168 13.55 -2.74 -6.02
C ALA A 168 13.28 -3.46 -7.35
N LEU A 169 14.29 -3.57 -8.23
CA LEU A 169 14.17 -4.30 -9.49
C LEU A 169 13.89 -5.78 -9.27
N THR A 170 14.62 -6.43 -8.36
CA THR A 170 14.39 -7.84 -7.97
C THR A 170 12.96 -8.03 -7.47
N LEU A 171 12.49 -7.15 -6.58
CA LEU A 171 11.13 -7.21 -6.05
C LEU A 171 10.06 -7.08 -7.16
N VAL A 172 10.24 -6.16 -8.10
CA VAL A 172 9.32 -5.99 -9.24
C VAL A 172 9.28 -7.24 -10.10
N ILE A 173 10.44 -7.83 -10.42
CA ILE A 173 10.52 -9.06 -11.21
C ILE A 173 9.86 -10.24 -10.49
N GLU A 174 10.04 -10.37 -9.17
CA GLU A 174 9.35 -11.38 -8.36
C GLU A 174 7.83 -11.16 -8.40
N THR A 175 7.38 -9.92 -8.24
CA THR A 175 5.97 -9.54 -8.19
C THR A 175 5.26 -9.74 -9.52
N GLU A 176 5.94 -9.46 -10.64
CA GLU A 176 5.42 -9.62 -12.01
C GLU A 176 4.89 -11.04 -12.28
N ARG A 177 5.47 -12.06 -11.63
CA ARG A 177 5.07 -13.48 -11.79
C ARG A 177 3.62 -13.75 -11.36
N PHE A 178 3.07 -12.94 -10.45
CA PHE A 178 1.74 -13.11 -9.88
C PHE A 178 0.67 -12.20 -10.52
N ILE A 179 1.02 -11.42 -11.53
CA ILE A 179 0.11 -10.45 -12.15
C ILE A 179 -0.46 -11.00 -13.45
N ARG A 180 -1.75 -10.77 -13.66
CA ARG A 180 -2.46 -11.12 -14.91
C ARG A 180 -3.32 -9.93 -15.36
N GLY A 181 -3.55 -9.83 -16.67
CA GLY A 181 -4.44 -8.81 -17.26
C GLY A 181 -3.88 -7.39 -17.20
N LYS A 182 -4.76 -6.38 -17.18
CA LYS A 182 -4.39 -4.95 -17.29
C LYS A 182 -3.41 -4.46 -16.21
N GLN A 183 -3.36 -5.14 -15.08
CA GLN A 183 -2.46 -4.82 -13.98
C GLN A 183 -0.98 -5.05 -14.32
N ASP A 184 -0.70 -5.83 -15.38
CA ASP A 184 0.64 -6.10 -15.92
C ASP A 184 1.34 -4.82 -16.41
N PHE A 185 0.59 -3.82 -16.89
CA PHE A 185 1.19 -2.60 -17.41
C PHE A 185 1.73 -1.68 -16.32
N TYR A 186 1.02 -1.56 -15.19
CA TYR A 186 1.47 -0.72 -14.07
C TYR A 186 2.77 -1.21 -13.43
N ILE A 187 2.96 -2.53 -13.31
CA ILE A 187 4.23 -3.05 -12.79
C ILE A 187 5.38 -2.86 -13.78
N LYS A 188 5.08 -2.88 -15.09
CA LYS A 188 6.07 -2.64 -16.14
C LYS A 188 6.49 -1.18 -16.17
N ASP A 189 5.62 -0.23 -15.85
CA ASP A 189 6.02 1.16 -15.65
C ASP A 189 7.04 1.27 -14.51
N THR A 190 6.72 0.75 -13.30
CA THR A 190 7.67 0.70 -12.18
C THR A 190 9.01 0.09 -12.60
N LYS A 191 8.99 -1.04 -13.32
CA LYS A 191 10.20 -1.72 -13.84
C LYS A 191 11.03 -0.80 -14.74
N VAL A 192 10.39 -0.12 -15.70
CA VAL A 192 11.02 0.82 -16.63
C VAL A 192 11.67 1.96 -15.87
N ARG A 193 10.96 2.59 -14.93
CA ARG A 193 11.48 3.70 -14.13
C ARG A 193 12.71 3.28 -13.31
N ILE A 194 12.72 2.08 -12.72
CA ILE A 194 13.89 1.53 -12.01
C ILE A 194 15.06 1.30 -12.96
N LEU A 195 14.83 0.66 -14.12
CA LEU A 195 15.88 0.39 -15.11
C LEU A 195 16.55 1.66 -15.62
N LEU A 196 15.77 2.73 -15.84
CA LEU A 196 16.31 4.03 -16.25
C LEU A 196 17.20 4.65 -15.17
N LYS A 197 16.79 4.60 -13.90
CA LYS A 197 17.64 5.04 -12.78
C LYS A 197 18.92 4.20 -12.64
N LEU A 198 18.88 2.92 -13.01
CA LEU A 198 20.04 2.04 -13.10
C LEU A 198 20.88 2.23 -14.38
N LYS A 199 20.56 3.20 -15.24
CA LYS A 199 21.20 3.44 -16.54
C LYS A 199 21.11 2.25 -17.51
N ARG A 200 20.15 1.33 -17.32
CA ARG A 200 19.88 0.17 -18.19
C ARG A 200 18.85 0.50 -19.28
N LYS A 201 19.16 1.53 -20.09
CA LYS A 201 18.19 2.17 -21.00
C LYS A 201 17.64 1.24 -22.08
N ASN A 202 18.50 0.43 -22.70
CA ASN A 202 18.08 -0.51 -23.76
C ASN A 202 16.98 -1.48 -23.27
N GLU A 203 17.14 -2.02 -22.07
CA GLU A 203 16.13 -2.92 -21.48
C GLU A 203 14.82 -2.20 -21.16
N ALA A 204 14.91 -0.99 -20.61
CA ALA A 204 13.75 -0.15 -20.34
C ALA A 204 12.97 0.17 -21.62
N TYR A 205 13.66 0.61 -22.67
CA TYR A 205 13.02 1.05 -23.92
C TYR A 205 12.40 -0.09 -24.71
N LYS A 206 12.95 -1.31 -24.65
CA LYS A 206 12.29 -2.51 -25.20
C LYS A 206 10.91 -2.74 -24.57
N ILE A 207 10.79 -2.57 -23.26
CA ILE A 207 9.51 -2.70 -22.54
C ILE A 207 8.55 -1.59 -22.99
N VAL A 208 9.00 -0.34 -23.05
CA VAL A 208 8.19 0.81 -23.52
C VAL A 208 7.68 0.59 -24.94
N LYS A 209 8.55 0.23 -25.89
CA LYS A 209 8.19 -0.06 -27.29
C LYS A 209 7.13 -1.17 -27.36
N THR A 210 7.33 -2.26 -26.60
CA THR A 210 6.39 -3.38 -26.56
C THR A 210 5.02 -2.98 -26.03
N ILE A 211 4.96 -2.17 -24.98
CA ILE A 211 3.68 -1.71 -24.41
C ILE A 211 3.00 -0.71 -25.34
N LEU A 212 3.70 0.30 -25.86
CA LEU A 212 3.10 1.30 -26.74
C LEU A 212 2.64 0.71 -28.08
N ALA A 213 3.26 -0.37 -28.57
CA ALA A 213 2.76 -1.10 -29.74
C ALA A 213 1.41 -1.80 -29.46
N LYS A 214 1.20 -2.31 -28.24
CA LYS A 214 -0.05 -2.97 -27.84
C LYS A 214 -1.13 -2.00 -27.38
N ILE A 215 -0.74 -0.95 -26.67
CA ILE A 215 -1.61 0.06 -26.09
C ILE A 215 -0.98 1.44 -26.33
N PRO A 216 -1.17 2.04 -27.52
CA PRO A 216 -0.57 3.32 -27.86
C PRO A 216 -0.96 4.47 -26.92
N THR A 217 -2.10 4.34 -26.23
CA THR A 217 -2.67 5.31 -25.30
C THR A 217 -2.34 5.03 -23.82
N PHE A 218 -1.44 4.08 -23.52
CA PHE A 218 -1.09 3.78 -22.13
C PHE A 218 -0.53 5.01 -21.41
N ALA A 219 -1.28 5.52 -20.43
CA ALA A 219 -1.07 6.85 -19.84
C ALA A 219 0.34 7.04 -19.27
N ASP A 220 0.85 6.03 -18.56
CA ASP A 220 2.12 6.14 -17.84
C ASP A 220 3.35 6.17 -18.75
N PHE A 221 3.20 5.86 -20.05
CA PHE A 221 4.28 5.91 -21.05
C PHE A 221 4.12 7.03 -22.10
N GLN A 222 3.17 7.94 -21.91
CA GLN A 222 3.00 9.04 -22.87
C GLN A 222 4.17 10.02 -22.86
N ASP A 223 4.91 10.12 -21.76
CA ASP A 223 6.13 10.93 -21.65
C ASP A 223 7.23 10.44 -22.61
N PHE A 224 7.35 9.13 -22.84
CA PHE A 224 8.34 8.58 -23.77
C PHE A 224 8.12 9.01 -25.21
N LYS A 225 6.87 9.28 -25.62
CA LYS A 225 6.59 9.79 -26.98
C LYS A 225 7.27 11.13 -27.27
N LYS A 226 7.63 11.90 -26.24
CA LYS A 226 8.34 13.19 -26.35
C LYS A 226 9.79 13.11 -25.88
N ASN A 227 10.23 11.95 -25.38
CA ASN A 227 11.58 11.75 -24.89
C ASN A 227 12.56 11.58 -26.06
N LYS A 228 13.47 12.55 -26.25
CA LYS A 228 14.42 12.56 -27.37
C LYS A 228 15.28 11.29 -27.43
N GLU A 229 15.81 10.87 -26.29
CA GLU A 229 16.68 9.70 -26.21
C GLU A 229 15.94 8.40 -26.60
N TYR A 230 14.70 8.23 -26.14
CA TYR A 230 13.86 7.10 -26.55
C TYR A 230 13.52 7.17 -28.05
N GLN A 231 13.20 8.35 -28.58
CA GLN A 231 12.90 8.52 -30.01
C GLN A 231 14.10 8.18 -30.88
N GLU A 232 15.31 8.61 -30.51
CA GLU A 232 16.55 8.28 -31.21
C GLU A 232 16.82 6.78 -31.15
N TRP A 233 16.76 6.17 -29.96
CA TRP A 233 16.90 4.72 -29.81
C TRP A 233 15.88 3.95 -30.65
N ASN A 234 14.62 4.38 -30.69
CA ASN A 234 13.56 3.67 -31.42
C ASN A 234 13.74 3.72 -32.94
N LYS A 235 14.45 4.71 -33.49
CA LYS A 235 14.79 4.79 -34.92
C LYS A 235 15.91 3.81 -35.33
N THR A 236 16.71 3.35 -34.38
CA THR A 236 17.83 2.42 -34.65
C THR A 236 17.49 0.96 -34.41
N GLN A 237 16.24 0.66 -34.02
CA GLN A 237 15.76 -0.70 -33.75
C GLN A 237 15.04 -1.32 -34.93
#